data_AF-A0A970MUZ4-F1
#
_entry.id   AF-A0A970MUZ4-F1
#
_cell.length_a   1.000
_cell.length_b   1.000
_cell.length_c   1.000
_cell.angle_alpha   90.00
_cell.angle_beta   90.00
_cell.angle_gamma   90.00
#
_symmetry.space_group_name_H-M   'P 1'
#
loop_
_entity.id
_entity.type
_entity.pdbx_description
1 polymer ?
#
loop_
_entity_poly.entity_id
_entity_poly.type
_entity_poly.pdbx_seq_one_letter_code
_entity_poly.pdbx_strand_id
1 'polypeptide(L)'
;MGHDISPIGNHKLNTENIKMLAEDISSRMDINIVYGYYGQEEFFQLLGENRDSDHVILGEIIKDRKFKTYRLKDIHYQLKQLYEKFGEALFFMPEYWMYQYMDVPEQKRIEEEKKLLLFPEFEMNPISGEEIGELTIYKELYANVIPYFSRWWQLCSLFTEYKSVYLKNSESFLEFRTELMRYTLAFGGNKIYYLDDQSKVLEGVGFGDEKELSWAEFEKFVADKTSHLMIDIPMFLTDKDYRSEFKKKGEYPLSFIDDFSDIK
;
A
#
# COMPACT_ATOMS: atom_id res chain seq x y z
N MET A 1 -19.90 -4.66 -9.58
CA MET A 1 -18.62 -4.00 -9.21
C MET A 1 -17.62 -5.12 -9.01
N GLY A 2 -16.43 -5.02 -9.60
CA GLY A 2 -15.41 -6.06 -9.50
C GLY A 2 -14.54 -5.84 -8.27
N HIS A 3 -14.08 -6.92 -7.64
CA HIS A 3 -13.11 -6.90 -6.55
C HIS A 3 -11.70 -6.85 -7.15
N ASP A 4 -10.84 -5.98 -6.64
CA ASP A 4 -9.44 -5.83 -7.04
C ASP A 4 -8.50 -6.65 -6.15
N ILE A 5 -7.27 -6.85 -6.62
CA ILE A 5 -6.21 -7.49 -5.85
C ILE A 5 -5.47 -6.38 -5.11
N SER A 6 -5.27 -6.54 -3.81
CA SER A 6 -4.44 -5.67 -2.97
C SER A 6 -3.13 -6.39 -2.60
N PRO A 7 -2.00 -6.13 -3.30
CA PRO A 7 -0.70 -6.70 -2.98
C PRO A 7 -0.05 -5.93 -1.84
N ILE A 8 0.08 -6.56 -0.68
CA ILE A 8 0.66 -5.97 0.53
C ILE A 8 1.97 -6.68 0.87
N GLY A 9 3.08 -5.93 0.88
CA GLY A 9 4.41 -6.45 1.18
C GLY A 9 5.03 -5.81 2.42
N ASN A 10 6.06 -6.47 2.95
CA ASN A 10 6.90 -5.89 3.99
C ASN A 10 8.07 -5.08 3.42
N HIS A 11 8.65 -4.18 4.20
CA HIS A 11 9.83 -3.44 3.78
C HIS A 11 10.78 -3.08 4.93
N LYS A 12 11.91 -2.47 4.57
CA LYS A 12 12.91 -1.86 5.47
C LYS A 12 13.25 -0.43 5.06
N LEU A 13 12.30 0.26 4.42
CA LEU A 13 12.40 1.68 4.09
C LEU A 13 12.41 2.55 5.36
N ASN A 14 13.12 3.66 5.33
CA ASN A 14 13.09 4.68 6.38
C ASN A 14 11.86 5.57 6.23
N THR A 15 10.87 5.39 7.10
CA THR A 15 9.58 6.09 7.08
C THR A 15 9.48 7.21 8.12
N GLU A 16 10.60 7.67 8.68
CA GLU A 16 10.63 8.71 9.72
C GLU A 16 10.03 10.04 9.24
N ASN A 17 10.35 10.41 7.99
CA ASN A 17 9.75 11.54 7.29
C ASN A 17 9.93 11.38 5.78
N ILE A 18 9.20 12.19 5.01
CA ILE A 18 9.18 12.08 3.55
C ILE A 18 10.55 12.25 2.88
N LYS A 19 11.41 13.12 3.43
CA LYS A 19 12.74 13.36 2.86
C LYS A 19 13.62 12.13 3.05
N MET A 20 13.66 11.58 4.26
CA MET A 20 14.41 10.34 4.54
C MET A 20 13.88 9.17 3.72
N LEU A 21 12.56 9.07 3.54
CA LEU A 21 11.96 8.05 2.69
C LEU A 21 12.38 8.22 1.22
N ALA A 22 12.33 9.43 0.68
CA ALA A 22 12.76 9.74 -0.68
C ALA A 22 14.24 9.38 -0.90
N GLU A 23 15.11 9.76 0.04
CA GLU A 23 16.55 9.44 0.00
C GLU A 23 16.78 7.93 0.04
N ASP A 24 16.07 7.20 0.91
CA ASP A 24 16.22 5.75 1.05
C ASP A 24 15.73 5.00 -0.20
N ILE A 25 14.53 5.32 -0.72
CA ILE A 25 14.02 4.75 -1.97
C ILE A 25 14.97 5.05 -3.14
N SER A 26 15.39 6.31 -3.29
CA SER A 26 16.31 6.69 -4.36
C SER A 26 17.64 5.96 -4.22
N SER A 27 18.14 5.68 -3.02
CA SER A 27 19.38 4.91 -2.85
C SER A 27 19.27 3.45 -3.34
N ARG A 28 18.06 2.87 -3.29
CA ARG A 28 17.78 1.46 -3.62
C ARG A 28 17.33 1.23 -5.05
N MET A 29 16.81 2.27 -5.71
CA MET A 29 16.21 2.17 -7.04
C MET A 29 16.79 3.22 -8.00
N ASP A 30 16.83 2.87 -9.28
CA ASP A 30 17.22 3.78 -10.36
C ASP A 30 16.02 4.59 -10.85
N ILE A 31 15.53 5.48 -9.98
CA ILE A 31 14.40 6.38 -10.22
C ILE A 31 14.74 7.81 -9.79
N ASN A 32 14.01 8.77 -10.37
CA ASN A 32 13.96 10.15 -9.89
C ASN A 32 12.74 10.32 -8.98
N ILE A 33 12.86 11.16 -7.94
CA ILE A 33 11.77 11.40 -6.98
C ILE A 33 11.57 12.91 -6.82
N VAL A 34 10.33 13.37 -6.97
CA VAL A 34 9.88 14.69 -6.49
C VAL A 34 9.01 14.42 -5.27
N TYR A 35 9.34 15.01 -4.12
CA TYR A 35 8.61 14.73 -2.89
C TYR A 35 7.98 15.98 -2.29
N GLY A 36 6.81 15.80 -1.68
CA GLY A 36 5.99 16.90 -1.21
C GLY A 36 4.72 16.46 -0.50
N TYR A 37 3.69 17.30 -0.52
CA TYR A 37 2.37 16.96 -0.02
C TYR A 37 1.30 17.70 -0.83
N TYR A 38 0.04 17.32 -0.66
CA TYR A 38 -1.08 18.10 -1.18
C TYR A 38 -1.62 18.97 -0.04
N GLY A 39 -1.61 20.28 -0.24
CA GLY A 39 -2.12 21.23 0.75
C GLY A 39 -3.52 21.69 0.39
N GLN A 40 -4.38 21.77 1.39
CA GLN A 40 -5.71 22.35 1.31
C GLN A 40 -5.64 23.84 1.68
N GLU A 41 -6.34 24.68 0.92
CA GLU A 41 -6.40 26.14 1.09
C GLU A 41 -6.81 26.53 2.51
N GLU A 42 -7.84 25.88 3.04
CA GLU A 42 -8.42 26.16 4.36
C GLU A 42 -7.40 25.90 5.48
N PHE A 43 -6.60 24.85 5.32
CA PHE A 43 -5.53 24.52 6.24
C PHE A 43 -4.33 25.48 6.08
N PHE A 44 -4.05 25.98 4.88
CA PHE A 44 -3.09 27.08 4.70
C PHE A 44 -3.55 28.35 5.41
N GLN A 45 -4.83 28.71 5.32
CA GLN A 45 -5.39 29.86 6.03
C GLN A 45 -5.24 29.70 7.55
N LEU A 46 -5.51 28.52 8.11
CA LEU A 46 -5.25 28.22 9.53
C LEU A 46 -3.76 28.33 9.88
N LEU A 47 -2.86 27.93 8.98
CA LEU A 47 -1.42 28.12 9.12
C LEU A 47 -0.98 29.59 8.97
N GLY A 48 -1.85 30.48 8.49
CA GLY A 48 -1.58 31.90 8.29
C GLY A 48 -0.95 32.20 6.92
N GLU A 49 -1.11 31.28 5.97
CA GLU A 49 -0.60 31.37 4.61
C GLU A 49 -1.75 31.70 3.65
N ASN A 50 -1.51 32.64 2.71
CA ASN A 50 -2.45 32.94 1.64
C ASN A 50 -2.05 32.15 0.39
N ARG A 51 -2.57 30.93 0.27
CA ARG A 51 -2.20 29.96 -0.76
C ARG A 51 -3.40 29.08 -1.10
N ASP A 52 -3.65 28.91 -2.40
CA ASP A 52 -4.68 27.99 -2.91
C ASP A 52 -4.29 26.52 -2.72
N SER A 53 -5.28 25.63 -2.80
CA SER A 53 -5.03 24.18 -2.73
C SER A 53 -4.13 23.72 -3.89
N ASP A 54 -2.97 23.15 -3.57
CA ASP A 54 -2.01 22.70 -4.58
C ASP A 54 -1.06 21.60 -4.08
N HIS A 55 -0.24 21.07 -4.99
CA HIS A 55 0.86 20.19 -4.62
C HIS A 55 2.07 21.01 -4.22
N VAL A 56 2.46 20.94 -2.95
CA VAL A 56 3.64 21.61 -2.41
C VAL A 56 4.85 20.71 -2.60
N ILE A 57 5.80 21.14 -3.42
CA ILE A 57 7.09 20.45 -3.59
C ILE A 57 8.02 20.87 -2.47
N LEU A 58 8.52 19.88 -1.71
CA LEU A 58 9.51 20.07 -0.65
C LEU A 58 10.93 19.85 -1.15
N GLY A 59 11.10 19.01 -2.17
CA GLY A 59 12.39 18.78 -2.81
C GLY A 59 12.34 17.76 -3.94
N GLU A 60 13.50 17.57 -4.56
CA GLU A 60 13.69 16.62 -5.67
C GLU A 60 15.02 15.88 -5.54
N ILE A 61 15.04 14.63 -6.01
CA ILE A 61 16.22 13.79 -6.13
C ILE A 61 16.26 13.30 -7.58
N ILE A 62 17.11 13.94 -8.39
CA ILE A 62 17.29 13.63 -9.80
C ILE A 62 18.64 12.94 -10.00
N LYS A 63 18.60 11.63 -10.26
CA LYS A 63 19.79 10.81 -10.52
C LYS A 63 20.26 10.92 -11.97
N ASP A 64 19.34 10.70 -12.91
CA ASP A 64 19.61 10.71 -14.36
C ASP A 64 18.28 10.99 -15.10
N ARG A 65 18.32 11.81 -16.15
CA ARG A 65 17.13 12.16 -16.95
C ARG A 65 16.50 10.95 -17.65
N LYS A 66 17.22 9.84 -17.82
CA LYS A 66 16.69 8.61 -18.41
C LYS A 66 15.79 7.82 -17.45
N PHE A 67 15.93 8.05 -16.14
CA PHE A 67 15.15 7.34 -15.13
C PHE A 67 13.75 7.92 -15.02
N LYS A 68 12.77 7.05 -14.75
CA LYS A 68 11.38 7.46 -14.52
C LYS A 68 11.30 8.36 -13.28
N THR A 69 10.41 9.34 -13.31
CA THR A 69 10.18 10.25 -12.18
C THR A 69 8.88 9.90 -11.47
N TYR A 70 8.98 9.70 -10.15
CA TYR A 70 7.86 9.46 -9.25
C TYR A 70 7.61 10.68 -8.38
N ARG A 71 6.33 10.93 -8.07
CA ARG A 71 5.89 11.87 -7.06
C ARG A 71 5.62 11.10 -5.78
N LEU A 72 6.35 11.44 -4.72
CA LEU A 72 6.14 10.92 -3.37
C LEU A 72 5.41 11.98 -2.54
N LYS A 73 4.34 11.59 -1.85
CA LYS A 73 3.54 12.47 -1.00
C LYS A 73 3.50 11.94 0.41
N ASP A 74 3.58 12.82 1.40
CA ASP A 74 3.19 12.52 2.78
C ASP A 74 1.73 12.96 2.94
N ILE A 75 0.85 11.98 3.11
CA ILE A 75 -0.60 12.19 3.11
C ILE A 75 -1.04 13.05 4.30
N HIS A 76 -0.31 12.96 5.42
CA HIS A 76 -0.65 13.62 6.67
C HIS A 76 0.26 14.82 6.97
N TYR A 77 1.04 15.30 6.00
CA TYR A 77 2.01 16.37 6.22
C TYR A 77 1.38 17.66 6.74
N GLN A 78 0.29 18.11 6.11
CA GLN A 78 -0.36 19.36 6.50
C GLN A 78 -1.03 19.25 7.88
N LEU A 79 -1.54 18.06 8.24
CA LEU A 79 -2.03 17.77 9.60
C LEU A 79 -0.90 17.88 10.63
N LYS A 80 0.30 17.35 10.33
CA LYS A 80 1.47 17.48 11.20
C LYS A 80 1.86 18.95 11.41
N GLN A 81 1.81 19.78 10.37
CA GLN A 81 2.07 21.23 10.48
C GLN A 81 1.05 21.94 11.37
N LEU A 82 -0.25 21.62 11.20
CA LEU A 82 -1.31 22.16 12.03
C LEU A 82 -1.14 21.75 13.49
N TYR A 83 -0.81 20.48 13.74
CA TYR A 83 -0.57 19.97 15.09
C TYR A 83 0.68 20.62 15.72
N GLU A 84 1.75 20.87 14.96
CA GLU A 84 2.91 21.61 15.45
C GLU A 84 2.54 23.04 15.89
N LYS A 85 1.64 23.70 15.16
CA LYS A 85 1.18 25.07 15.47
C LYS A 85 0.21 25.14 16.64
N PHE A 86 -0.75 24.22 16.72
CA PHE A 86 -1.90 24.31 17.65
C PHE A 86 -1.89 23.25 18.76
N GLY A 87 -1.07 22.20 18.65
CA GLY A 87 -1.07 21.05 19.55
C GLY A 87 -2.43 20.37 19.65
N GLU A 88 -2.75 19.81 20.81
CA GLU A 88 -4.04 19.17 21.10
C GLU A 88 -5.25 20.09 20.90
N ALA A 89 -5.06 21.42 20.98
CA ALA A 89 -6.14 22.38 20.80
C ALA A 89 -6.75 22.30 19.38
N LEU A 90 -5.95 21.87 18.38
CA LEU A 90 -6.39 21.69 16.99
C LEU A 90 -7.69 20.90 16.89
N PHE A 91 -7.78 19.78 17.62
CA PHE A 91 -8.90 18.86 17.53
C PHE A 91 -10.20 19.39 18.15
N PHE A 92 -10.14 20.54 18.82
CA PHE A 92 -11.30 21.21 19.39
C PHE A 92 -11.63 22.53 18.68
N MET A 93 -10.89 22.89 17.63
CA MET A 93 -11.14 24.08 16.82
C MET A 93 -12.24 23.81 15.79
N PRO A 94 -13.40 24.49 15.87
CA PRO A 94 -14.46 24.31 14.88
C PRO A 94 -14.00 24.57 13.45
N GLU A 95 -13.12 25.55 13.24
CA GLU A 95 -12.62 25.95 11.92
C GLU A 95 -11.84 24.84 11.21
N TYR A 96 -11.19 23.95 11.96
CA TYR A 96 -10.51 22.78 11.41
C TYR A 96 -11.51 21.72 10.92
N TRP A 97 -12.61 21.51 11.63
CA TRP A 97 -13.62 20.48 11.31
C TRP A 97 -14.72 20.93 10.35
N MET A 98 -15.06 22.22 10.37
CA MET A 98 -16.18 22.80 9.61
C MET A 98 -16.07 22.52 8.10
N TYR A 99 -14.85 22.35 7.59
CA TYR A 99 -14.64 22.06 6.17
C TYR A 99 -15.02 20.63 5.76
N GLN A 100 -14.78 19.64 6.63
CA GLN A 100 -14.96 18.23 6.26
C GLN A 100 -16.31 17.66 6.69
N TYR A 101 -16.91 18.15 7.78
CA TYR A 101 -18.06 17.49 8.40
C TYR A 101 -19.23 18.40 8.80
N MET A 102 -19.11 19.73 8.68
CA MET A 102 -20.12 20.71 9.09
C MET A 102 -20.62 20.62 10.55
N ASP A 103 -20.03 19.76 11.40
CA ASP A 103 -20.40 19.56 12.81
C ASP A 103 -19.17 19.27 13.66
N VAL A 104 -19.29 19.45 14.98
CA VAL A 104 -18.25 19.12 15.96
C VAL A 104 -18.05 17.59 15.95
N PRO A 105 -16.81 17.10 15.80
CA PRO A 105 -16.54 15.67 15.75
C PRO A 105 -16.91 14.98 17.07
N GLU A 106 -17.48 13.78 16.99
CA GLU A 106 -17.56 12.89 18.15
C GLU A 106 -16.14 12.47 18.61
N GLN A 107 -15.97 12.11 19.89
CA GLN A 107 -14.67 11.72 20.44
C GLN A 107 -13.98 10.63 19.60
N LYS A 108 -14.75 9.67 19.07
CA LYS A 108 -14.20 8.60 18.22
C LYS A 108 -13.46 9.16 17.00
N ARG A 109 -13.99 10.22 16.38
CA ARG A 109 -13.39 10.84 15.19
C ARG A 109 -12.11 11.59 15.52
N ILE A 110 -12.08 12.27 16.67
CA ILE A 110 -10.86 12.90 17.17
C ILE A 110 -9.76 11.86 17.38
N GLU A 111 -10.10 10.70 17.96
CA GLU A 111 -9.12 9.62 18.15
C GLU A 111 -8.64 9.03 16.82
N GLU A 112 -9.52 8.86 15.82
CA GLU A 112 -9.13 8.44 14.46
C GLU A 112 -8.16 9.44 13.81
N GLU A 113 -8.42 10.74 13.91
CA GLU A 113 -7.56 11.79 13.35
C GLU A 113 -6.18 11.81 14.03
N LYS A 114 -6.15 11.64 15.36
CA LYS A 114 -4.89 11.55 16.13
C LYS A 114 -4.03 10.38 15.68
N LYS A 115 -4.62 9.26 15.28
CA LYS A 115 -3.85 8.12 14.75
C LYS A 115 -3.09 8.48 13.47
N LEU A 116 -3.61 9.39 12.64
CA LEU A 116 -2.94 9.83 11.41
C LEU A 116 -1.61 10.56 11.69
N LEU A 117 -1.43 11.11 12.89
CA LEU A 117 -0.15 11.67 13.34
C LEU A 117 0.86 10.59 13.79
N LEU A 118 0.37 9.41 14.18
CA LEU A 118 1.18 8.32 14.72
C LEU A 118 1.65 7.35 13.64
N PHE A 119 0.80 7.10 12.64
CA PHE A 119 1.06 6.13 11.57
C PHE A 119 1.46 6.86 10.28
N PRO A 120 2.71 6.72 9.81
CA PRO A 120 3.12 7.31 8.55
C PRO A 120 2.36 6.65 7.39
N GLU A 121 1.95 7.48 6.44
CA GLU A 121 1.26 7.08 5.23
C GLU A 121 1.78 7.95 4.08
N PHE A 122 2.45 7.30 3.14
CA PHE A 122 3.03 7.95 1.98
C PHE A 122 2.47 7.35 0.71
N GLU A 123 2.28 8.18 -0.31
CA GLU A 123 1.76 7.76 -1.60
C GLU A 123 2.79 8.09 -2.69
N MET A 124 3.12 7.11 -3.51
CA MET A 124 4.06 7.25 -4.60
C MET A 124 3.39 6.90 -5.93
N ASN A 125 3.41 7.87 -6.84
CA ASN A 125 2.74 7.78 -8.14
C ASN A 125 3.68 8.26 -9.27
N PRO A 126 3.70 7.61 -10.45
CA PRO A 126 4.50 8.08 -11.58
C PRO A 126 4.01 9.47 -12.07
N ILE A 127 4.93 10.41 -12.34
CA ILE A 127 4.58 11.77 -12.81
C ILE A 127 4.15 11.78 -14.29
N SER A 128 4.68 10.85 -15.08
CA SER A 128 4.46 10.79 -16.53
C SER A 128 4.33 9.33 -16.98
N GLY A 129 3.23 8.98 -17.64
CA GLY A 129 3.05 7.66 -18.26
C GLY A 129 1.59 7.22 -18.38
N GLU A 130 1.39 6.07 -19.01
CA GLU A 130 0.11 5.32 -19.08
C GLU A 130 -0.12 4.44 -17.84
N GLU A 131 0.84 4.41 -16.89
CA GLU A 131 0.74 3.66 -15.63
C GLU A 131 -0.25 4.36 -14.68
N ILE A 132 -1.39 3.72 -14.43
CA ILE A 132 -2.50 4.22 -13.57
C ILE A 132 -2.37 3.68 -12.12
N GLY A 133 -1.19 3.17 -11.75
CA GLY A 133 -1.00 2.49 -10.48
C GLY A 133 -0.33 3.33 -9.40
N GLU A 134 -0.67 3.01 -8.16
CA GLU A 134 -0.24 3.68 -6.94
C GLU A 134 0.53 2.73 -6.03
N LEU A 135 1.52 3.28 -5.33
CA LEU A 135 2.22 2.60 -4.25
C LEU A 135 1.98 3.38 -2.96
N THR A 136 1.34 2.74 -1.98
CA THR A 136 1.16 3.31 -0.64
C THR A 136 2.15 2.67 0.32
N ILE A 137 2.89 3.47 1.07
CA ILE A 137 3.94 3.03 1.99
C ILE A 137 3.53 3.42 3.41
N TYR A 138 3.45 2.43 4.28
CA TYR A 138 3.18 2.57 5.71
C TYR A 138 4.47 2.37 6.50
N LYS A 139 4.37 2.21 7.82
CA LYS A 139 5.56 2.08 8.68
C LYS A 139 6.39 0.82 8.42
N GLU A 140 5.74 -0.33 8.25
CA GLU A 140 6.40 -1.64 8.04
C GLU A 140 5.85 -2.39 6.82
N LEU A 141 4.80 -1.85 6.21
CA LEU A 141 4.00 -2.45 5.16
C LEU A 141 3.93 -1.49 3.97
N TYR A 142 3.70 -2.02 2.79
CA TYR A 142 3.33 -1.21 1.64
C TYR A 142 2.27 -1.95 0.81
N ALA A 143 1.38 -1.20 0.16
CA ALA A 143 0.44 -1.70 -0.83
C ALA A 143 0.90 -1.25 -2.22
N ASN A 144 1.12 -2.18 -3.15
CA ASN A 144 1.65 -1.87 -4.48
C ASN A 144 0.71 -2.34 -5.59
N VAL A 145 -0.02 -1.40 -6.16
CA VAL A 145 -0.89 -1.63 -7.31
C VAL A 145 -0.32 -1.04 -8.61
N ILE A 146 0.99 -0.72 -8.64
CA ILE A 146 1.68 -0.30 -9.87
C ILE A 146 1.68 -1.46 -10.88
N PRO A 147 2.17 -2.67 -10.56
CA PRO A 147 1.95 -3.82 -11.42
C PRO A 147 0.48 -4.23 -11.36
N TYR A 148 -0.21 -4.18 -12.49
CA TYR A 148 -1.59 -4.66 -12.60
C TYR A 148 -1.65 -6.03 -13.28
N PHE A 149 -2.42 -6.95 -12.73
CA PHE A 149 -2.65 -8.27 -13.33
C PHE A 149 -4.11 -8.46 -13.74
N SER A 150 -5.00 -8.55 -12.76
CA SER A 150 -6.41 -8.87 -12.99
C SER A 150 -7.26 -8.50 -11.78
N ARG A 151 -8.57 -8.76 -11.88
CA ARG A 151 -9.49 -8.76 -10.74
C ARG A 151 -9.28 -9.99 -9.84
N TRP A 152 -9.74 -9.90 -8.60
CA TRP A 152 -9.60 -10.95 -7.58
C TRP A 152 -10.08 -12.33 -8.05
N TRP A 153 -11.26 -12.40 -8.68
CA TRP A 153 -11.83 -13.67 -9.14
C TRP A 153 -11.00 -14.36 -10.22
N GLN A 154 -10.36 -13.57 -11.08
CA GLN A 154 -9.47 -14.10 -12.11
C GLN A 154 -8.21 -14.69 -11.47
N LEU A 155 -7.64 -14.04 -10.44
CA LEU A 155 -6.56 -14.60 -9.63
C LEU A 155 -7.01 -15.88 -8.91
N CYS A 156 -8.21 -15.94 -8.33
CA CYS A 156 -8.71 -17.17 -7.72
C CYS A 156 -8.85 -18.32 -8.72
N SER A 157 -9.38 -18.03 -9.92
CA SER A 157 -9.60 -19.03 -10.97
C SER A 157 -8.34 -19.76 -11.41
N LEU A 158 -7.19 -19.06 -11.33
CA LEU A 158 -5.88 -19.61 -11.66
C LEU A 158 -5.57 -20.85 -10.81
N PHE A 159 -5.93 -20.83 -9.52
CA PHE A 159 -5.59 -21.85 -8.55
C PHE A 159 -6.71 -22.90 -8.33
N THR A 160 -7.95 -22.60 -8.68
CA THR A 160 -9.08 -23.52 -8.49
C THR A 160 -9.48 -24.30 -9.75
N GLU A 161 -9.28 -23.75 -10.95
CA GLU A 161 -9.67 -24.42 -12.21
C GLU A 161 -8.62 -25.41 -12.75
N TYR A 162 -9.00 -26.21 -13.77
CA TYR A 162 -8.10 -27.06 -14.56
C TYR A 162 -6.91 -26.29 -15.20
N LYS A 163 -6.93 -24.96 -15.16
CA LYS A 163 -5.86 -24.06 -15.63
C LYS A 163 -4.59 -24.10 -14.79
N SER A 164 -4.63 -24.71 -13.59
CA SER A 164 -3.44 -24.86 -12.74
C SER A 164 -2.20 -25.47 -13.42
N VAL A 165 -2.41 -26.32 -14.43
CA VAL A 165 -1.32 -26.98 -15.21
C VAL A 165 -0.60 -25.99 -16.13
N TYR A 166 -1.26 -24.87 -16.48
CA TYR A 166 -0.73 -23.82 -17.35
C TYR A 166 -0.26 -22.58 -16.57
N LEU A 167 -0.47 -22.53 -15.24
CA LEU A 167 -0.11 -21.38 -14.39
C LEU A 167 1.35 -20.98 -14.50
N LYS A 168 2.24 -21.97 -14.45
CA LYS A 168 3.67 -21.74 -14.53
C LYS A 168 4.10 -21.11 -15.87
N ASN A 169 3.25 -21.21 -16.88
CA ASN A 169 3.47 -20.67 -18.22
C ASN A 169 2.55 -19.47 -18.53
N SER A 170 1.80 -18.96 -17.54
CA SER A 170 1.02 -17.74 -17.71
C SER A 170 1.97 -16.56 -17.67
N GLU A 171 2.46 -16.15 -18.85
CA GLU A 171 3.42 -15.06 -19.03
C GLU A 171 3.02 -13.81 -18.24
N SER A 172 1.75 -13.38 -18.36
CA SER A 172 1.23 -12.21 -17.63
C SER A 172 1.25 -12.34 -16.10
N PHE A 173 1.05 -13.54 -15.55
CA PHE A 173 1.08 -13.75 -14.10
C PHE A 173 2.53 -13.79 -13.59
N LEU A 174 3.42 -14.42 -14.35
CA LEU A 174 4.84 -14.45 -14.04
C LEU A 174 5.46 -13.04 -14.13
N GLU A 175 5.10 -12.25 -15.15
CA GLU A 175 5.51 -10.85 -15.29
C GLU A 175 5.06 -10.01 -14.10
N PHE A 176 3.78 -10.08 -13.75
CA PHE A 176 3.22 -9.41 -12.57
C PHE A 176 3.97 -9.75 -11.28
N ARG A 177 4.18 -11.05 -11.00
CA ARG A 177 4.93 -11.49 -9.81
C ARG A 177 6.39 -11.04 -9.85
N THR A 178 7.03 -11.09 -11.02
CA THR A 178 8.42 -10.68 -11.19
C THR A 178 8.59 -9.18 -10.94
N GLU A 179 7.64 -8.37 -11.39
CA GLU A 179 7.67 -6.93 -11.16
C GLU A 179 7.47 -6.60 -9.67
N LEU A 180 6.47 -7.21 -9.02
CA LEU A 180 6.27 -7.09 -7.57
C LEU A 180 7.48 -7.58 -6.76
N MET A 181 8.11 -8.68 -7.17
CA MET A 181 9.34 -9.18 -6.55
C MET A 181 10.45 -8.12 -6.62
N ARG A 182 10.63 -7.43 -7.76
CA ARG A 182 11.64 -6.37 -7.89
C ARG A 182 11.42 -5.23 -6.91
N TYR A 183 10.18 -4.75 -6.77
CA TYR A 183 9.84 -3.74 -5.76
C TYR A 183 10.08 -4.26 -4.34
N THR A 184 9.58 -5.46 -4.03
CA THR A 184 9.71 -6.09 -2.71
C THR A 184 11.17 -6.16 -2.27
N LEU A 185 12.03 -6.70 -3.13
CA LEU A 185 13.45 -6.85 -2.85
C LEU A 185 14.16 -5.49 -2.76
N ALA A 186 13.83 -4.53 -3.65
CA ALA A 186 14.40 -3.19 -3.60
C ALA A 186 14.08 -2.50 -2.27
N PHE A 187 12.86 -2.64 -1.76
CA PHE A 187 12.44 -2.08 -0.47
C PHE A 187 12.98 -2.86 0.74
N GLY A 188 13.76 -3.93 0.52
CA GLY A 188 14.34 -4.75 1.58
C GLY A 188 13.35 -5.72 2.23
N GLY A 189 12.19 -5.90 1.60
CA GLY A 189 11.20 -6.92 1.92
C GLY A 189 11.56 -8.27 1.35
N ASN A 190 10.73 -9.26 1.65
CA ASN A 190 10.90 -10.64 1.18
C ASN A 190 9.59 -11.41 1.02
N LYS A 191 8.44 -10.78 1.25
CA LYS A 191 7.15 -11.45 1.20
C LYS A 191 6.05 -10.47 0.79
N ILE A 192 5.09 -10.97 0.02
CA ILE A 192 3.86 -10.28 -0.33
C ILE A 192 2.65 -11.17 0.00
N TYR A 193 1.57 -10.52 0.41
CA TYR A 193 0.23 -11.10 0.47
C TYR A 193 -0.64 -10.48 -0.61
N TYR A 194 -1.48 -11.28 -1.25
CA TYR A 194 -2.50 -10.82 -2.18
C TYR A 194 -3.87 -10.99 -1.53
N LEU A 195 -4.55 -9.89 -1.30
CA LEU A 195 -5.85 -9.84 -0.62
C LEU A 195 -6.94 -9.34 -1.56
N ASP A 196 -8.19 -9.64 -1.21
CA ASP A 196 -9.39 -9.06 -1.81
C ASP A 196 -9.66 -7.69 -1.16
N ASP A 197 -9.63 -6.62 -1.94
CA ASP A 197 -9.85 -5.23 -1.46
C ASP A 197 -11.26 -5.00 -0.88
N GLN A 198 -12.18 -5.93 -1.14
CA GLN A 198 -13.58 -5.89 -0.69
C GLN A 198 -13.93 -7.15 0.14
N SER A 199 -12.93 -7.78 0.76
CA SER A 199 -13.11 -8.96 1.59
C SER A 199 -14.01 -8.69 2.79
N LYS A 200 -15.03 -9.54 2.97
CA LYS A 200 -15.83 -9.57 4.21
C LYS A 200 -15.15 -10.35 5.34
N VAL A 201 -14.08 -11.08 5.03
CA VAL A 201 -13.34 -11.90 5.99
C VAL A 201 -12.17 -11.12 6.59
N LEU A 202 -11.54 -10.28 5.76
CA LEU A 202 -10.42 -9.41 6.10
C LEU A 202 -10.91 -7.94 6.18
N GLU A 203 -11.97 -7.69 6.95
CA GLU A 203 -12.57 -6.35 7.05
C GLU A 203 -11.51 -5.29 7.38
N GLY A 204 -11.44 -4.26 6.54
CA GLY A 204 -10.47 -3.15 6.64
C GLY A 204 -9.10 -3.42 6.01
N VAL A 205 -8.60 -4.67 6.09
CA VAL A 205 -7.26 -5.04 5.63
C VAL A 205 -7.26 -5.42 4.15
N GLY A 206 -6.42 -4.75 3.36
CA GLY A 206 -6.50 -4.76 1.90
C GLY A 206 -7.13 -3.50 1.32
N PHE A 207 -7.66 -2.63 2.20
CA PHE A 207 -8.35 -1.38 1.86
C PHE A 207 -7.81 -0.18 2.67
N GLY A 208 -6.81 -0.37 3.53
CA GLY A 208 -6.07 0.72 4.19
C GLY A 208 -5.90 0.59 5.70
N ASP A 209 -6.66 -0.26 6.40
CA ASP A 209 -6.51 -0.42 7.86
C ASP A 209 -5.19 -1.11 8.25
N GLU A 210 -4.53 -1.78 7.29
CA GLU A 210 -3.19 -2.33 7.46
C GLU A 210 -2.15 -1.28 7.90
N LYS A 211 -2.40 0.01 7.67
CA LYS A 211 -1.50 1.10 8.06
C LYS A 211 -1.21 1.19 9.57
N GLU A 212 -2.14 0.69 10.38
CA GLU A 212 -2.02 0.68 11.83
C GLU A 212 -1.27 -0.55 12.38
N LEU A 213 -0.96 -1.53 11.53
CA LEU A 213 -0.39 -2.81 11.93
C LEU A 213 1.13 -2.82 11.77
N SER A 214 1.84 -3.50 12.68
CA SER A 214 3.17 -4.03 12.37
C SER A 214 3.07 -5.17 11.37
N TRP A 215 4.19 -5.53 10.74
CA TRP A 215 4.22 -6.67 9.83
C TRP A 215 3.77 -7.97 10.50
N ALA A 216 4.21 -8.21 11.74
CA ALA A 216 3.85 -9.41 12.48
C ALA A 216 2.36 -9.47 12.86
N GLU A 217 1.77 -8.32 13.20
CA GLU A 217 0.32 -8.22 13.47
C GLU A 217 -0.50 -8.45 12.20
N PHE A 218 -0.07 -7.90 11.07
CA PHE A 218 -0.68 -8.14 9.77
C PHE A 218 -0.64 -9.63 9.38
N GLU A 219 0.53 -10.28 9.43
CA GLU A 219 0.65 -11.70 9.09
C GLU A 219 -0.24 -12.56 9.97
N LYS A 220 -0.28 -12.27 11.28
CA LYS A 220 -1.13 -12.97 12.23
C LYS A 220 -2.61 -12.74 11.91
N PHE A 221 -3.02 -11.51 11.64
CA PHE A 221 -4.41 -11.19 11.30
C PHE A 221 -4.88 -11.96 10.07
N VAL A 222 -4.10 -11.95 8.98
CA VAL A 222 -4.45 -12.67 7.75
C VAL A 222 -4.49 -14.17 8.03
N ALA A 223 -3.47 -14.73 8.68
CA ALA A 223 -3.42 -16.16 8.99
C ALA A 223 -4.62 -16.61 9.86
N ASP A 224 -4.96 -15.88 10.92
CA ASP A 224 -6.07 -16.21 11.81
C ASP A 224 -7.42 -16.24 11.06
N LYS A 225 -7.57 -15.41 10.03
CA LYS A 225 -8.81 -15.27 9.25
C LYS A 225 -8.91 -16.22 8.06
N THR A 226 -7.79 -16.49 7.39
CA THR A 226 -7.81 -17.19 6.09
C THR A 226 -7.04 -18.50 6.09
N SER A 227 -6.28 -18.86 7.12
CA SER A 227 -5.30 -19.97 7.16
C SER A 227 -5.63 -21.18 6.26
N HIS A 228 -6.79 -21.82 6.46
CA HIS A 228 -7.19 -23.01 5.70
C HIS A 228 -7.45 -22.77 4.20
N LEU A 229 -7.70 -21.53 3.78
CA LEU A 229 -7.91 -21.09 2.41
C LEU A 229 -6.84 -20.09 1.93
N MET A 230 -5.71 -20.02 2.64
CA MET A 230 -4.54 -19.27 2.20
C MET A 230 -3.67 -20.14 1.29
N ILE A 231 -3.36 -19.65 0.10
CA ILE A 231 -2.45 -20.33 -0.84
C ILE A 231 -1.05 -19.75 -0.71
N ASP A 232 -0.09 -20.62 -0.44
CA ASP A 232 1.33 -20.36 -0.70
C ASP A 232 1.60 -20.59 -2.20
N ILE A 233 1.83 -19.50 -2.94
CA ILE A 233 1.95 -19.52 -4.40
C ILE A 233 3.16 -20.36 -4.84
N PRO A 234 4.39 -20.11 -4.35
CA PRO A 234 5.54 -20.96 -4.65
C PRO A 234 5.25 -22.45 -4.41
N MET A 235 4.75 -22.80 -3.21
CA MET A 235 4.43 -24.19 -2.87
C MET A 235 3.38 -24.78 -3.81
N PHE A 236 2.32 -24.03 -4.15
CA PHE A 236 1.30 -24.50 -5.08
C PHE A 236 1.84 -24.78 -6.49
N LEU A 237 2.84 -24.02 -6.93
CA LEU A 237 3.46 -24.16 -8.23
C LEU A 237 4.49 -25.30 -8.27
N THR A 238 5.22 -25.52 -7.18
CA THR A 238 6.33 -26.49 -7.14
C THR A 238 5.99 -27.83 -6.51
N ASP A 239 5.05 -27.88 -5.56
CA ASP A 239 4.68 -29.08 -4.81
C ASP A 239 3.31 -29.64 -5.27
N LYS A 240 3.34 -30.87 -5.78
CA LYS A 240 2.14 -31.56 -6.28
C LYS A 240 1.20 -32.00 -5.15
N ASP A 241 1.75 -32.38 -4.00
CA ASP A 241 0.99 -32.90 -2.87
C ASP A 241 0.26 -31.74 -2.18
N TYR A 242 0.97 -30.63 -1.90
CA TYR A 242 0.36 -29.39 -1.41
C TYR A 242 -0.82 -28.93 -2.29
N ARG A 243 -0.59 -28.87 -3.61
CA ARG A 243 -1.65 -28.50 -4.57
C ARG A 243 -2.81 -29.49 -4.56
N SER A 244 -2.55 -30.80 -4.46
CA SER A 244 -3.60 -31.82 -4.40
C SER A 244 -4.44 -31.67 -3.13
N GLU A 245 -3.80 -31.44 -1.99
CA GLU A 245 -4.47 -31.23 -0.71
C GLU A 245 -5.34 -29.98 -0.70
N PHE A 246 -4.84 -28.87 -1.24
CA PHE A 246 -5.64 -27.65 -1.34
C PHE A 246 -6.88 -27.87 -2.22
N LYS A 247 -6.72 -28.49 -3.40
CA LYS A 247 -7.84 -28.75 -4.31
C LYS A 247 -8.91 -29.68 -3.72
N LYS A 248 -8.53 -30.61 -2.85
CA LYS A 248 -9.49 -31.49 -2.17
C LYS A 248 -10.45 -30.74 -1.25
N LYS A 249 -10.11 -29.51 -0.82
CA LYS A 249 -10.99 -28.67 -0.01
C LYS A 249 -12.25 -28.23 -0.77
N GLY A 250 -12.15 -28.06 -2.09
CA GLY A 250 -13.29 -27.69 -2.93
C GLY A 250 -13.79 -26.25 -2.70
N GLU A 251 -12.95 -25.40 -2.12
CA GLU A 251 -13.27 -24.03 -1.74
C GLU A 251 -12.36 -23.03 -2.47
N TYR A 252 -12.79 -21.76 -2.55
CA TYR A 252 -12.01 -20.69 -3.15
C TYR A 252 -10.98 -20.12 -2.16
N PRO A 253 -9.78 -19.72 -2.62
CA PRO A 253 -8.80 -19.05 -1.79
C PRO A 253 -9.37 -17.73 -1.22
N LEU A 254 -8.98 -17.41 0.02
CA LEU A 254 -9.31 -16.14 0.67
C LEU A 254 -8.12 -15.19 0.76
N SER A 255 -6.91 -15.70 0.56
CA SER A 255 -5.67 -14.94 0.49
C SER A 255 -4.60 -15.75 -0.21
N PHE A 256 -3.57 -15.07 -0.68
CA PHE A 256 -2.37 -15.70 -1.21
C PHE A 256 -1.14 -15.11 -0.53
N ILE A 257 -0.10 -15.92 -0.35
CA ILE A 257 1.21 -15.55 0.16
C ILE A 257 2.28 -15.93 -0.86
N ASP A 258 3.27 -15.06 -1.03
CA ASP A 258 4.32 -15.22 -2.00
C ASP A 258 5.66 -14.70 -1.48
N ASP A 259 6.65 -15.59 -1.41
CA ASP A 259 8.04 -15.28 -1.09
C ASP A 259 8.96 -15.34 -2.32
N PHE A 260 8.38 -15.56 -3.50
CA PHE A 260 9.02 -15.62 -4.80
C PHE A 260 10.09 -16.72 -4.95
N SER A 261 10.15 -17.69 -4.05
CA SER A 261 11.19 -18.73 -4.03
C SER A 261 11.20 -19.64 -5.27
N ASP A 262 10.11 -19.67 -6.05
CA ASP A 262 10.00 -20.41 -7.30
C ASP A 262 10.47 -19.62 -8.54
N ILE A 263 10.65 -18.30 -8.43
CA ILE A 263 11.13 -17.41 -9.50
C ILE A 263 12.67 -17.39 -9.47
N LYS A 264 13.31 -17.62 -10.62
CA LYS A 264 14.77 -17.69 -10.77
C LYS A 264 15.30 -16.57 -11.64
#